data_AF-A0AAJ0QTP9-F1
#
_entry.id   AF-A0AAJ0QTP9-F1
#
_cell.length_a   1.000
_cell.length_b   1.000
_cell.length_c   1.000
_cell.angle_alpha   90.00
_cell.angle_beta   90.00
_cell.angle_gamma   90.00
#
_symmetry.space_group_name_H-M   'P 1'
#
loop_
_entity.id
_entity.type
_entity.pdbx_description
1 polymer ?
#
loop_
_entity_poly.entity_id
_entity_poly.type
_entity_poly.pdbx_seq_one_letter_code
_entity_poly.pdbx_strand_id
1 'polypeptide(L)' 'MSSLDFEQLYLMALMNSKKPKYVLNWVHVSRHGPGATKATEICEYFGIDPEGTDFVKAESKEG' A
#
# COMPACT_ATOMS: atom_id res chain seq x y z
N MET A 1 -27.48 -6.72 -1.59
CA MET A 1 -26.37 -6.01 -2.26
C MET A 1 -25.12 -6.30 -1.45
N SER A 2 -24.06 -6.86 -2.04
CA SER A 2 -22.77 -6.94 -1.35
C SER A 2 -22.27 -5.52 -1.12
N SER A 3 -22.08 -5.13 0.14
CA SER A 3 -21.41 -3.87 0.47
C SER A 3 -20.03 -3.86 -0.18
N LEU A 4 -19.68 -2.77 -0.87
CA LEU A 4 -18.32 -2.61 -1.38
C LEU A 4 -17.37 -2.47 -0.19
N ASP A 5 -16.35 -3.31 -0.13
CA ASP A 5 -15.23 -3.15 0.78
C ASP A 5 -14.23 -2.17 0.15
N PHE A 6 -14.37 -0.89 0.52
CA PHE A 6 -13.53 0.18 -0.03
C PHE A 6 -12.05 0.02 0.32
N GLU A 7 -11.72 -0.61 1.44
CA GLU A 7 -10.34 -0.82 1.84
C GLU A 7 -9.68 -1.86 0.94
N GLN A 8 -10.38 -2.97 0.68
CA GLN A 8 -9.87 -4.00 -0.20
C GLN A 8 -9.81 -3.53 -1.66
N LEU A 9 -10.79 -2.75 -2.11
CA LEU A 9 -10.77 -2.11 -3.43
C LEU A 9 -9.61 -1.13 -3.56
N TYR A 10 -9.31 -0.37 -2.51
CA TYR A 10 -8.19 0.56 -2.52
C TYR A 10 -6.84 -0.18 -2.54
N LEU A 11 -6.68 -1.24 -1.75
CA LEU A 11 -5.49 -2.10 -1.81
C LEU A 11 -5.31 -2.71 -3.20
N MET A 12 -6.39 -3.22 -3.82
CA MET A 12 -6.34 -3.74 -5.19
C MET A 12 -5.91 -2.67 -6.20
N ALA A 13 -6.38 -1.43 -6.06
CA ALA A 13 -5.96 -0.33 -6.93
C ALA A 13 -4.46 -0.01 -6.78
N LEU A 14 -3.94 -0.03 -5.56
CA LEU A 14 -2.52 0.20 -5.26
C LEU A 14 -1.61 -0.92 -5.78
N MET A 15 -2.05 -2.18 -5.69
CA MET A 15 -1.30 -3.35 -6.19
C MET A 15 -1.27 -3.41 -7.72
N ASN A 16 -2.36 -3.01 -8.38
CA ASN A 16 -2.46 -3.03 -9.84
C ASN A 16 -1.82 -1.81 -10.52
N SER A 17 -1.51 -0.75 -9.77
CA SER A 17 -0.90 0.44 -10.33
C SER A 17 0.59 0.26 -10.57
N LYS A 18 1.11 0.90 -11.63
CA LYS A 18 2.52 0.77 -12.01
C LYS A 18 3.41 1.47 -10.99
N LYS A 19 4.20 0.68 -10.26
CA LYS A 19 5.22 1.16 -9.32
C LYS A 19 6.64 0.91 -9.86
N PRO A 20 7.49 1.94 -10.01
CA PRO A 20 8.91 1.73 -10.29
C PRO A 20 9.62 1.07 -9.09
N LYS A 21 10.56 0.15 -9.36
CA LYS A 21 11.27 -0.65 -8.33
C LYS A 21 12.12 0.16 -7.33
N TYR A 22 12.40 1.43 -7.60
CA TYR A 22 13.22 2.29 -6.74
C TYR A 22 12.38 3.26 -5.89
N VAL A 23 11.06 3.25 -6.07
CA VAL A 23 10.15 4.16 -5.36
C VAL A 23 9.75 3.53 -4.05
N LEU A 24 9.85 4.28 -2.95
CA LEU A 24 9.38 3.84 -1.63
C LEU A 24 7.87 3.60 -1.65
N ASN A 25 7.40 2.64 -0.85
CA ASN A 25 5.99 2.26 -0.82
C ASN A 25 5.09 3.43 -0.41
N TRP A 26 5.48 4.26 0.57
CA TRP A 26 4.70 5.44 0.94
C TRP A 26 4.60 6.46 -0.21
N VAL A 27 5.67 6.66 -0.99
CA VAL A 27 5.68 7.58 -2.15
C VAL A 27 4.77 7.04 -3.25
N HIS A 28 4.71 5.72 -3.42
CA HIS A 28 3.76 5.09 -4.33
C HIS A 28 2.33 5.38 -3.91
N VAL A 29 1.98 5.12 -2.65
CA VAL A 29 0.63 5.36 -2.12
C VAL A 29 0.26 6.85 -2.21
N SER A 30 1.16 7.77 -1.92
CA SER A 30 0.86 9.21 -1.96
C SER A 30 0.48 9.70 -3.36
N ARG A 31 0.97 9.06 -4.42
CA ARG A 31 0.61 9.38 -5.82
C ARG A 31 -0.85 9.06 -6.15
N HIS A 32 -1.53 8.30 -5.30
CA HIS A 32 -2.95 7.96 -5.42
C HIS A 32 -3.86 8.91 -4.62
N GLY A 33 -3.33 10.01 -4.08
CA GLY A 33 -4.12 11.07 -3.44
C GLY A 33 -3.79 11.37 -1.97
N PRO A 34 -3.47 10.38 -1.11
CA PRO A 34 -3.11 10.66 0.28
C PRO A 34 -1.85 11.53 0.43
N GLY A 35 -1.85 12.42 1.42
CA GLY A 35 -0.63 13.09 1.85
C GLY A 35 0.39 12.10 2.45
N ALA A 36 1.66 12.49 2.50
CA ALA A 36 2.76 11.61 2.93
C ALA A 36 2.50 10.89 4.26
N THR A 37 2.05 11.61 5.30
CA THR A 37 1.72 11.01 6.60
C THR A 37 0.66 9.91 6.48
N LYS A 38 -0.43 10.17 5.73
CA LYS A 38 -1.48 9.16 5.53
C LYS A 38 -1.04 8.02 4.63
N ALA A 39 -0.17 8.27 3.67
CA ALA A 39 0.39 7.23 2.84
C ALA A 39 1.25 6.23 3.65
N THR A 40 2.02 6.72 4.61
CA THR A 40 2.77 5.88 5.57
C THR A 40 1.82 5.04 6.43
N GLU A 41 0.82 5.67 7.04
CA GLU A 41 -0.19 4.96 7.86
C GLU A 41 -0.95 3.89 7.04
N ILE A 42 -1.27 4.16 5.77
CA ILE A 42 -1.94 3.21 4.88
C ILE A 42 -1.03 2.01 4.56
N CYS A 43 0.27 2.24 4.37
CA CYS A 43 1.22 1.15 4.18
C CYS A 43 1.22 0.24 5.42
N GLU A 44 1.39 0.84 6.61
CA GLU A 44 1.36 0.11 7.89
C GLU A 44 0.04 -0.64 8.11
N TYR A 45 -1.10 -0.01 7.80
CA TYR A 45 -2.43 -0.60 7.89
C TYR A 45 -2.56 -1.90 7.08
N PHE A 46 -2.05 -1.91 5.85
CA PHE A 46 -2.07 -3.10 4.99
C PHE A 46 -0.89 -4.06 5.24
N GLY A 47 -0.05 -3.78 6.24
CA GLY A 47 1.14 -4.56 6.57
C GLY A 47 2.24 -4.44 5.53
N ILE A 48 2.37 -3.30 4.86
CA ILE A 48 3.39 -3.01 3.83
C ILE A 48 4.44 -2.11 4.46
N ASP A 49 5.73 -2.44 4.29
CA ASP A 49 6.83 -1.59 4.77
C ASP A 49 6.81 -0.24 4.02
N PRO A 50 6.55 0.91 4.66
CA PRO A 50 6.49 2.20 3.99
C PRO A 50 7.80 2.59 3.29
N GLU A 51 8.93 2.22 3.89
CA GLU A 51 10.29 2.52 3.39
C GLU A 51 10.82 1.42 2.45
N GLY A 52 10.06 0.31 2.31
CA GLY A 52 10.35 -0.74 1.36
C GLY A 52 10.12 -0.30 -0.08
N THR A 53 10.81 -0.96 -1.01
CA THR A 53 10.61 -0.76 -2.46
C THR A 53 9.81 -1.87 -3.12
N ASP A 54 9.60 -2.98 -2.42
CA ASP A 54 8.69 -4.04 -2.84
C ASP A 54 7.33 -3.81 -2.21
N PHE A 55 6.29 -3.63 -3.04
CA PHE A 55 4.92 -3.39 -2.58
C PHE A 55 4.23 -4.71 -2.27
N VAL A 56 4.75 -5.39 -1.27
CA VAL A 56 4.25 -6.66 -0.75
C VAL A 56 3.88 -6.49 0.71
N LYS A 57 2.92 -7.28 1.18
CA LYS A 57 2.69 -7.38 2.62
C LYS A 57 3.97 -7.98 3.22
N ALA A 58 4.49 -7.35 4.27
CA ALA A 58 5.49 -7.91 5.15
C ALA A 58 4.86 -9.16 5.77
N GLU A 59 5.01 -10.30 5.10
CA GLU A 59 4.50 -11.56 5.63
C GLU A 59 5.12 -11.81 7.00
N SER A 60 4.23 -12.19 7.91
CA SER A 60 4.48 -12.79 9.21
C SER A 60 5.76 -13.61 9.18
N LYS A 61 6.82 -13.14 9.84
CA LYS A 61 8.05 -13.90 10.06
C LYS A 61 7.84 -15.04 11.08
N GLU A 62 6.79 -15.83 10.91
CA GLU A 62 6.65 -17.14 11.56
C GLU A 62 6.94 -18.20 10.51
N GLY A 63 8.23 -18.48 10.34
CA GLY A 63 8.78 -19.63 9.62
C GLY A 63 9.93 -20.19 10.44
#